data_AF-A0A849WWB5-F1
#
_entry.id   AF-A0A849WWB5-F1
#
_cell.length_a   1.000
_cell.length_b   1.000
_cell.length_c   1.000
_cell.angle_alpha   90.00
_cell.angle_beta   90.00
_cell.angle_gamma   90.00
#
_symmetry.space_group_name_H-M   'P 1'
#
loop_
_entity.id
_entity.type
_entity.pdbx_description
1 polymer ?
#
loop_
_entity_poly.entity_id
_entity_poly.type
_entity_poly.pdbx_seq_one_letter_code
_entity_poly.pdbx_strand_id
1 'polypeptide(L)'
;MAFEDFKEQYQISEAQLLDRHGNRVDEVRLDFRERRLEWTKLDEIAPDLLKMLLYAEDRNFYKHAGVDWTALLSAGIKNLFLDKTRGASTVTMQLASFIEPRLK
;
A
#
# COMPACT_ATOMS: atom_id res chain seq x y z
N MET A 1 -9.09 -12.42 -7.89
CA MET A 1 -9.02 -12.89 -6.50
C MET A 1 -9.95 -12.02 -5.67
N ALA A 2 -10.84 -12.60 -4.88
CA ALA A 2 -11.68 -11.81 -3.98
C ALA A 2 -10.84 -11.33 -2.78
N PHE A 3 -11.33 -10.30 -2.07
CA PHE A 3 -10.64 -9.76 -0.89
C PHE A 3 -10.41 -10.83 0.19
N GLU A 4 -11.43 -11.63 0.49
CA GLU A 4 -11.33 -12.69 1.50
C GLU A 4 -10.31 -13.76 1.10
N ASP A 5 -10.32 -14.21 -0.16
CA ASP A 5 -9.33 -15.18 -0.66
C ASP A 5 -7.89 -14.66 -0.49
N PHE A 6 -7.65 -13.39 -0.79
CA PHE A 6 -6.34 -12.76 -0.62
C PHE A 6 -5.94 -12.70 0.85
N LYS A 7 -6.87 -12.34 1.72
CA LYS A 7 -6.64 -12.20 3.15
C LYS A 7 -6.33 -13.55 3.81
N GLU A 8 -7.01 -14.62 3.41
CA GLU A 8 -6.74 -15.99 3.90
C GLU A 8 -5.35 -16.49 3.47
N GLN A 9 -4.90 -16.11 2.28
CA GLN A 9 -3.59 -16.51 1.75
C GLN A 9 -2.44 -15.63 2.26
N TYR A 10 -2.75 -14.49 2.90
CA TYR A 10 -1.76 -13.52 3.34
C TYR A 10 -0.87 -14.07 4.47
N GLN A 11 0.43 -14.20 4.20
CA GLN A 11 1.42 -14.65 5.18
C GLN A 11 2.22 -13.46 5.72
N ILE A 12 2.12 -13.23 7.02
CA ILE A 12 2.96 -12.24 7.72
C ILE A 12 4.44 -12.63 7.62
N SER A 13 5.30 -11.64 7.49
CA SER A 13 6.76 -11.82 7.36
C SER A 13 7.50 -11.82 8.71
N GLU A 14 6.79 -11.64 9.81
CA GLU A 14 7.31 -11.49 11.17
C GLU A 14 6.63 -12.51 12.10
N ALA A 15 7.41 -13.09 13.02
CA ALA A 15 6.93 -13.91 14.12
C ALA A 15 7.10 -13.15 15.43
N GLN A 16 6.10 -13.26 16.31
CA GLN A 16 6.16 -12.69 17.64
C GLN A 16 6.67 -13.72 18.65
N LEU A 17 7.69 -13.36 19.43
CA LEU A 17 8.14 -14.12 20.58
C LEU A 17 7.33 -13.66 21.80
N LEU A 18 6.57 -14.57 22.40
CA LEU A 18 5.76 -14.30 23.58
C LEU A 18 6.39 -14.91 24.83
N ASP A 19 6.21 -14.27 25.98
CA ASP A 19 6.53 -14.87 27.28
C ASP A 19 5.47 -15.91 27.69
N ARG A 20 5.66 -16.55 28.84
CA ARG A 20 4.73 -17.56 29.40
C ARG A 20 3.34 -17.00 29.74
N HIS A 21 3.19 -15.68 29.82
CA HIS A 21 1.95 -14.98 30.11
C HIS A 21 1.28 -14.43 28.84
N GLY A 22 1.89 -14.64 27.66
CA GLY A 22 1.39 -14.14 26.38
C GLY A 22 1.82 -12.69 26.07
N ASN A 23 2.68 -12.07 26.87
CA ASN A 23 3.19 -10.74 26.56
C ASN A 23 4.26 -10.82 25.47
N ARG A 24 4.22 -9.88 24.52
CA ARG A 24 5.23 -9.80 23.46
C ARG A 24 6.60 -9.41 24.03
N VAL A 25 7.59 -10.27 23.83
CA VAL A 25 8.99 -10.06 24.22
C VAL A 25 9.81 -9.53 23.06
N ASP A 26 9.65 -10.11 21.87
CA ASP A 26 10.43 -9.77 20.68
C ASP A 26 9.66 -10.04 19.39
N GLU A 27 10.17 -9.55 18.27
CA GLU A 27 9.62 -9.74 16.94
C GLU A 27 10.75 -10.10 15.96
N VAL A 28 10.65 -11.27 15.34
CA VAL A 28 11.68 -11.82 14.47
C VAL A 28 11.17 -11.88 13.05
N ARG A 29 11.92 -11.29 12.12
CA ARG A 29 11.63 -11.39 10.69
C ARG A 29 11.92 -12.81 10.18
N LEU A 30 10.90 -13.44 9.60
CA LEU A 30 10.96 -14.78 9.01
C LEU A 30 11.26 -14.72 7.50
N ASP A 31 10.73 -13.72 6.80
CA ASP A 31 10.98 -13.49 5.38
C ASP A 31 11.64 -12.13 5.18
N PHE A 32 12.86 -12.14 4.63
CA PHE A 32 13.65 -10.94 4.36
C PHE A 32 13.44 -10.37 2.95
N ARG A 33 12.70 -11.08 2.08
CA ARG A 33 12.42 -10.63 0.72
C ARG A 33 11.30 -9.59 0.68
N GLU A 34 10.31 -9.77 1.55
CA GLU A 34 9.12 -8.91 1.60
C GLU A 34 8.74 -8.62 3.05
N ARG A 35 8.31 -7.38 3.31
CA ARG A 35 7.77 -6.99 4.61
C ARG A 35 6.25 -6.97 4.55
N ARG A 36 5.64 -7.98 5.18
CA ARG A 36 4.20 -8.16 5.33
C ARG A 36 3.83 -8.14 6.82
N LEU A 37 3.10 -7.12 7.23
CA LEU A 37 2.65 -6.91 8.61
C LEU A 37 1.23 -7.45 8.81
N GLU A 38 0.81 -7.53 10.07
CA GLU A 38 -0.58 -7.85 10.40
C GLU A 38 -1.57 -6.85 9.77
N TRP A 39 -2.76 -7.35 9.45
CA TRP A 39 -3.84 -6.52 8.96
C TRP A 39 -4.44 -5.68 10.08
N THR A 40 -4.49 -4.38 9.87
CA THR A 40 -5.18 -3.43 10.76
C THR A 40 -6.43 -2.91 10.06
N LYS A 41 -7.54 -2.81 10.79
CA LYS A 41 -8.76 -2.24 10.20
C LYS A 41 -8.63 -0.74 10.02
N LEU A 42 -9.36 -0.18 9.05
CA LEU A 42 -9.25 1.23 8.73
C LEU A 42 -9.72 2.16 9.87
N ASP A 43 -10.67 1.70 10.69
CA ASP A 43 -11.19 2.41 11.87
C ASP A 43 -10.24 2.37 13.07
N GLU A 44 -9.26 1.47 13.07
CA GLU A 44 -8.17 1.41 14.05
C GLU A 44 -6.99 2.32 13.67
N ILE A 45 -6.98 2.87 12.45
CA ILE A 45 -5.94 3.78 11.95
C ILE A 45 -6.33 5.23 12.26
N ALA A 46 -5.35 6.01 12.72
CA ALA A 46 -5.53 7.44 12.95
C ALA A 46 -6.06 8.13 11.66
N PRO A 47 -7.21 8.83 11.71
CA PRO A 47 -7.82 9.42 10.52
C PRO A 47 -6.91 10.41 9.78
N ASP A 48 -6.05 11.11 10.51
CA ASP A 48 -5.12 12.08 9.90
C ASP A 48 -3.97 11.39 9.15
N LEU A 49 -3.56 10.18 9.56
CA LEU A 49 -2.59 9.40 8.81
C LEU A 49 -3.16 9.02 7.44
N LEU A 50 -4.42 8.58 7.40
CA LEU A 50 -5.09 8.25 6.14
C LEU A 50 -5.21 9.47 5.22
N LYS A 51 -5.60 10.64 5.75
CA LYS A 51 -5.67 11.88 4.98
C LYS A 51 -4.31 12.28 4.42
N MET A 52 -3.25 12.17 5.23
CA MET A 52 -1.89 12.51 4.80
C MET A 52 -1.37 11.56 3.72
N LEU A 53 -1.64 10.26 3.86
CA LEU A 53 -1.32 9.26 2.84
C LEU A 53 -2.00 9.60 1.51
N LEU A 54 -3.32 9.80 1.51
CA LEU A 54 -4.05 10.18 0.30
C LEU A 54 -3.55 11.50 -0.26
N TYR A 55 -3.27 12.50 0.56
CA TYR A 55 -2.74 13.77 0.07
C TYR A 55 -1.39 13.64 -0.64
N ALA A 56 -0.48 12.81 -0.10
CA ALA A 56 0.86 12.59 -0.61
C ALA A 56 0.89 11.70 -1.86
N GLU A 57 0.16 10.59 -1.83
CA GLU A 57 0.20 9.54 -2.87
C GLU A 57 -0.90 9.73 -3.93
N ASP A 58 -2.11 10.10 -3.52
CA ASP A 58 -3.28 10.08 -4.40
C ASP A 58 -4.35 11.12 -4.00
N ARG A 59 -4.02 12.39 -4.24
CA ARG A 59 -4.83 13.55 -3.78
C ARG A 59 -6.25 13.54 -4.34
N ASN A 60 -6.46 12.89 -5.47
CA ASN A 60 -7.73 12.83 -6.17
C ASN A 60 -8.41 11.47 -6.02
N PHE A 61 -7.99 10.62 -5.07
CA PHE A 61 -8.49 9.25 -4.90
C PHE A 61 -10.02 9.11 -5.06
N TYR A 62 -10.79 9.96 -4.38
CA TYR A 62 -12.26 9.92 -4.43
C TYR A 62 -12.90 10.47 -5.72
N LYS A 63 -12.11 11.00 -6.66
CA LYS A 63 -12.56 11.61 -7.92
C LYS A 63 -12.31 10.73 -9.14
N HIS A 64 -11.62 9.61 -8.99
CA HIS A 64 -11.34 8.68 -10.08
C HIS A 64 -11.71 7.24 -9.72
N ALA A 65 -11.95 6.42 -10.74
CA ALA A 65 -12.27 5.00 -10.59
C ALA A 65 -11.00 4.12 -10.63
N GLY A 66 -9.98 4.50 -9.87
CA GLY A 66 -8.69 3.80 -9.80
C GLY A 66 -7.56 4.30 -10.70
N VAL A 67 -7.82 4.97 -11.82
CA VAL A 67 -6.78 5.64 -12.63
C VAL A 67 -7.10 7.12 -12.77
N ASP A 68 -6.19 8.00 -12.33
CA ASP A 68 -6.30 9.43 -12.58
C ASP A 68 -5.73 9.79 -13.95
N TRP A 69 -6.58 9.73 -14.98
CA TRP A 69 -6.21 10.11 -16.36
C TRP A 69 -5.72 11.54 -16.47
N THR A 70 -6.24 12.46 -15.66
CA THR A 70 -5.85 13.87 -15.69
C THR A 70 -4.44 14.05 -15.14
N ALA A 71 -4.12 13.37 -14.04
CA ALA A 71 -2.77 13.35 -13.48
C ALA A 71 -1.80 12.62 -14.39
N LEU A 72 -2.21 11.52 -15.03
CA LEU A 72 -1.38 10.74 -15.95
C LEU A 72 -1.00 11.54 -17.19
N LEU A 73 -1.97 12.21 -17.84
CA LEU A 73 -1.70 13.10 -18.97
C LEU A 73 -0.82 14.28 -18.56
N SER A 74 -1.11 14.90 -17.42
CA SER A 74 -0.32 16.02 -16.90
C SER A 74 1.12 15.61 -16.58
N ALA A 75 1.32 14.41 -16.03
CA ALA A 75 2.63 13.86 -15.75
C ALA A 75 3.37 13.50 -17.04
N GLY A 76 2.70 12.92 -18.04
CA GLY A 76 3.29 12.61 -19.34
C GLY A 76 3.80 13.87 -20.06
N ILE A 77 3.00 14.93 -20.10
CA ILE A 77 3.41 16.23 -20.67
C ILE A 77 4.59 16.80 -19.87
N LYS A 78 4.51 16.81 -18.52
CA LYS A 78 5.61 17.33 -17.70
C LYS A 78 6.90 16.54 -17.90
N ASN A 79 6.85 15.21 -17.95
CA ASN A 79 8.05 14.40 -18.14
C ASN A 79 8.67 14.61 -19.53
N LEU A 80 7.87 14.98 -20.54
CA LEU A 80 8.37 15.27 -21.89
C LEU A 80 9.03 16.66 -22.00
N PHE A 81 8.59 17.63 -21.19
CA PHE A 81 9.05 19.03 -21.27
C PHE A 81 9.87 19.51 -20.05
N LEU A 82 9.91 18.75 -18.96
CA LEU A 82 10.57 19.08 -17.70
C LEU A 82 11.25 17.83 -17.12
N ASP A 83 12.44 18.02 -16.54
CA ASP A 83 13.28 16.95 -15.99
C ASP A 83 12.79 16.40 -14.62
N LYS A 84 11.56 16.74 -14.22
CA LYS A 84 10.96 16.33 -12.94
C LYS A 84 9.84 15.32 -13.16
N THR A 85 10.15 14.06 -12.90
CA THR A 85 9.18 12.97 -12.82
C THR A 85 8.27 13.15 -11.61
N ARG A 86 6.99 13.42 -11.88
CA ARG A 86 5.94 13.30 -10.87
C ARG A 86 5.30 11.92 -11.02
N GLY A 87 5.20 11.17 -9.92
CA GLY A 87 4.45 9.91 -9.90
C GLY A 87 2.98 10.17 -10.24
N ALA A 88 2.46 9.44 -11.23
CA ALA A 88 1.04 9.44 -11.60
C ALA A 88 0.29 8.20 -11.09
N SER A 89 0.98 7.31 -10.36
CA SER A 89 0.42 6.08 -9.84
C SER A 89 -0.56 6.37 -8.70
N THR A 90 -1.76 5.81 -8.80
CA THR A 90 -2.80 5.90 -7.77
C THR A 90 -2.60 4.83 -6.70
N VAL A 91 -3.24 4.97 -5.54
CA VAL A 91 -3.25 3.92 -4.51
C VAL A 91 -3.83 2.61 -5.06
N THR A 92 -4.83 2.68 -5.94
CA THR A 92 -5.42 1.50 -6.60
C THR A 92 -4.42 0.79 -7.52
N MET A 93 -3.63 1.54 -8.30
CA MET A 93 -2.58 0.95 -9.16
C MET A 93 -1.47 0.31 -8.33
N GLN A 94 -1.04 0.98 -7.25
CA GLN A 94 -0.06 0.42 -6.32
C GLN A 94 -0.58 -0.89 -5.70
N LEU A 95 -1.84 -0.90 -5.23
CA LEU A 95 -2.50 -2.10 -4.70
C LEU A 95 -2.54 -3.24 -5.72
N ALA A 96 -2.91 -2.95 -6.98
CA ALA A 96 -2.92 -3.95 -8.04
C ALA A 96 -1.53 -4.56 -8.27
N SER A 97 -0.47 -3.74 -8.28
CA SER A 97 0.92 -4.19 -8.39
C SER A 97 1.40 -5.04 -7.21
N PHE A 98 0.87 -4.80 -6.00
CA PHE A 98 1.15 -5.64 -4.84
C PHE A 98 0.46 -7.01 -4.91
N ILE A 99 -0.76 -7.08 -5.45
CA ILE A 99 -1.56 -8.31 -5.50
C ILE A 99 -1.18 -9.19 -6.71
N GLU A 100 -0.85 -8.58 -7.86
CA GLU A 100 -0.48 -9.29 -9.08
C GLU A 100 0.98 -8.96 -9.43
N PRO A 101 1.94 -9.83 -9.06
CA PRO A 101 3.37 -9.60 -9.30
C PRO A 101 3.74 -9.37 -10.76
N ARG A 102 2.91 -9.81 -11.72
CA ARG A 102 3.11 -9.57 -13.16
C ARG A 102 2.90 -8.11 -13.58
N LEU A 103 2.31 -7.28 -12.72
CA LEU A 103 2.09 -5.84 -12.96
C LEU A 103 3.26 -4.97 -12.45
N LYS A 104 4.31 -5.58 -11.88
CA LYS A 104 5.56 -4.89 -11.55
C LYS A 104 6.48 -4.75 -12.75
#